data_AF-A0A3P6QRB6-F1
#
_entry.id   AF-A0A3P6QRB6-F1
#
_cell.length_a   1.000
_cell.length_b   1.000
_cell.length_c   1.000
_cell.angle_alpha   90.00
_cell.angle_beta   90.00
_cell.angle_gamma   90.00
#
_symmetry.space_group_name_H-M   'P 1'
#
loop_
_entity.id
_entity.type
_entity.pdbx_description
1 polymer ?
#
loop_
_entity_poly.entity_id
_entity_poly.type
_entity_poly.pdbx_seq_one_letter_code
_entity_poly.pdbx_strand_id
1 'polypeptide(L)'
;MKPGSRKLRGPVLVLTLAHKMCAVFASVYWDEYETCHNDFDYGNSTLVCDPTHRLANTTTSKLTDMLWRLQSRIGCECVDGCRRDNGRDEFIGLLHVTSSKNTDDLKTDMQREYADAKLGNASCDHGLLLVYLKDTQKV
;
A
#
# COMPACT_ATOMS: atom_id res chain seq x y z
N MET A 1 -31.55 54.29 40.28
CA MET A 1 -30.94 52.96 40.55
C MET A 1 -32.07 51.96 40.72
N LYS A 2 -32.23 50.81 40.06
CA LYS A 2 -31.62 50.08 38.93
C LYS A 2 -32.79 49.28 38.30
N PRO A 3 -32.78 48.99 36.99
CA PRO A 3 -33.75 48.08 36.38
C PRO A 3 -33.41 46.62 36.68
N GLY A 4 -34.44 45.80 36.97
CA GLY A 4 -34.32 44.35 37.14
C GLY A 4 -34.34 43.64 35.79
N SER A 5 -33.18 43.20 35.33
CA SER A 5 -33.01 42.47 34.08
C SER A 5 -33.40 40.98 34.21
N ARG A 6 -34.12 40.50 33.20
CA ARG A 6 -34.63 39.14 33.01
C ARG A 6 -33.49 38.11 33.01
N LYS A 7 -33.75 36.93 33.60
CA LYS A 7 -32.87 35.76 33.52
C LYS A 7 -33.61 34.63 32.79
N LEU A 8 -33.52 34.60 31.46
CA LEU A 8 -33.86 33.40 30.68
C LEU A 8 -32.65 32.46 30.72
N ARG A 9 -32.80 31.33 31.42
CA ARG A 9 -31.85 30.22 31.37
C ARG A 9 -32.25 29.32 30.21
N GLY A 10 -31.54 29.40 29.09
CA GLY A 10 -31.56 28.36 28.06
C GLY A 10 -30.49 27.29 28.38
N PRO A 11 -30.70 26.02 28.02
CA PRO A 11 -29.67 25.01 28.15
C PRO A 11 -28.55 25.26 27.12
N VAL A 12 -27.32 25.37 27.60
CA VAL A 12 -26.11 25.32 26.76
C VAL A 12 -25.93 23.87 26.32
N LEU A 13 -26.26 23.58 25.07
CA LEU A 13 -25.97 22.30 24.43
C LEU A 13 -24.46 22.25 24.16
N VAL A 14 -23.71 21.60 25.04
CA VAL A 14 -22.30 21.30 24.81
C VAL A 14 -22.24 20.11 23.85
N LEU A 15 -21.99 20.40 22.57
CA LEU A 15 -21.74 19.40 21.55
C LEU A 15 -20.31 18.87 21.73
N THR A 16 -20.13 17.80 22.51
CA THR A 16 -18.86 17.08 22.55
C THR A 16 -18.70 16.28 21.25
N LEU A 17 -17.91 16.82 20.33
CA LEU A 17 -17.44 16.10 19.15
C LEU A 17 -16.55 14.95 19.63
N ALA A 18 -17.12 13.74 19.71
CA ALA A 18 -16.34 12.53 19.92
C ALA A 18 -15.51 12.31 18.65
N HIS A 19 -14.28 12.83 18.66
CA HIS A 19 -13.25 12.43 17.72
C HIS A 19 -13.00 10.94 17.97
N LYS A 20 -13.63 10.09 17.15
CA LYS A 20 -13.17 8.71 16.98
C LYS A 20 -11.74 8.80 16.47
N MET A 21 -10.79 8.70 17.39
CA MET A 21 -9.41 8.38 17.03
C MET A 21 -9.44 6.95 16.49
N CYS A 22 -9.58 6.81 15.18
CA CYS A 22 -9.28 5.57 14.51
C CYS A 22 -7.76 5.43 14.60
N ALA A 23 -7.27 4.73 15.63
CA ALA A 23 -5.89 4.32 15.67
C ALA A 23 -5.69 3.31 14.54
N VAL A 24 -5.37 3.83 13.34
CA VAL A 24 -4.76 3.04 12.29
C VAL A 24 -3.42 2.64 12.87
N PHE A 25 -3.31 1.43 13.40
CA PHE A 25 -2.02 0.81 13.61
C PHE A 25 -1.45 0.61 12.20
N ALA A 26 -0.78 1.63 11.67
CA ALA A 26 0.03 1.45 10.47
C ALA A 26 1.12 0.46 10.87
N SER A 27 1.06 -0.74 10.28
CA SER A 27 2.15 -1.70 10.39
C SER A 27 3.39 -1.06 9.74
N VAL A 28 4.58 -1.39 10.24
CA VAL A 28 5.82 -0.93 9.59
C VAL A 28 5.86 -1.38 8.12
N TYR A 29 5.24 -2.53 7.81
CA TYR A 29 4.98 -2.98 6.46
C TYR A 29 4.26 -1.91 5.61
N TRP A 30 3.18 -1.33 6.14
CA TRP A 30 2.41 -0.33 5.42
C TRP A 30 3.19 0.98 5.22
N ASP A 31 3.95 1.40 6.23
CA ASP A 31 4.83 2.57 6.10
C ASP A 31 5.92 2.36 5.03
N GLU A 32 6.48 1.15 4.96
CA GLU A 32 7.43 0.74 3.92
C GLU A 32 6.81 0.79 2.53
N TYR A 33 5.58 0.25 2.40
CA TYR A 33 4.81 0.32 1.16
C TYR A 33 4.53 1.77 0.75
N GLU A 34 4.01 2.62 1.64
CA GLU A 34 3.69 4.02 1.35
C GLU A 34 4.95 4.80 0.95
N THR A 35 6.07 4.55 1.61
CA THR A 35 7.37 5.15 1.24
C THR A 35 7.74 4.77 -0.19
N CYS A 36 7.71 3.48 -0.53
CA CYS A 36 8.00 3.01 -1.88
C CYS A 36 7.03 3.58 -2.93
N HIS A 37 5.74 3.60 -2.61
CA HIS A 37 4.70 4.04 -3.52
C HIS A 37 4.83 5.55 -3.82
N ASN A 38 4.95 6.36 -2.77
CA ASN A 38 4.93 7.82 -2.88
C ASN A 38 6.28 8.39 -3.32
N ASP A 39 7.39 7.86 -2.81
CA ASP A 39 8.71 8.46 -3.02
C ASP A 39 9.48 7.82 -4.19
N PHE A 40 9.17 6.57 -4.53
CA PHE A 40 9.90 5.77 -5.52
C PHE A 40 9.03 5.23 -6.66
N ASP A 41 7.77 5.69 -6.75
CA ASP A 41 6.82 5.34 -7.83
C ASP A 41 6.66 3.81 -8.01
N TYR A 42 6.70 3.09 -6.89
CA TYR A 42 6.47 1.64 -6.82
C TYR A 42 5.04 1.27 -7.21
N GLY A 43 4.90 0.25 -8.06
CA GLY A 43 3.62 -0.07 -8.69
C GLY A 43 3.38 0.66 -10.01
N ASN A 44 4.30 1.53 -10.42
CA ASN A 44 4.23 2.27 -11.67
C ASN A 44 5.55 2.16 -12.43
N SER A 45 6.58 2.99 -12.17
CA SER A 45 7.87 2.87 -12.86
C SER A 45 8.87 1.93 -12.17
N THR A 46 8.66 1.61 -10.89
CA THR A 46 9.49 0.65 -10.15
C THR A 46 8.69 -0.57 -9.69
N LEU A 47 9.38 -1.72 -9.61
CA LEU A 47 8.76 -3.03 -9.39
C LEU A 47 9.19 -3.71 -8.09
N VAL A 48 10.24 -3.18 -7.45
CA VAL A 48 10.82 -3.73 -6.22
C VAL A 48 10.82 -2.65 -5.15
N CYS A 49 10.11 -2.88 -4.06
CA CYS A 49 10.12 -2.05 -2.86
C CYS A 49 11.13 -2.64 -1.85
N ASP A 50 12.21 -1.92 -1.58
CA ASP A 50 13.22 -2.28 -0.58
C ASP A 50 13.75 -1.01 0.14
N PRO A 51 12.92 -0.36 0.97
CA PRO A 51 13.18 0.99 1.48
C PRO A 51 14.30 1.04 2.52
N THR A 52 14.63 -0.10 3.14
CA THR A 52 15.74 -0.19 4.10
C THR A 52 17.01 -0.81 3.50
N HIS A 53 17.05 -0.96 2.17
CA HIS A 53 18.19 -1.51 1.43
C HIS A 53 18.63 -2.87 1.97
N ARG A 54 17.66 -3.74 2.23
CA ARG A 54 17.91 -5.12 2.65
C ARG A 54 18.66 -5.85 1.56
N LEU A 55 18.35 -5.65 0.29
CA LEU A 55 19.05 -6.25 -0.83
C LEU A 55 20.26 -5.42 -1.25
N ALA A 56 21.29 -6.09 -1.75
CA ALA A 56 22.35 -5.40 -2.48
C ALA A 56 21.77 -4.78 -3.76
N ASN A 57 22.25 -3.60 -4.15
CA ASN A 57 21.78 -2.90 -5.35
C ASN A 57 21.80 -3.80 -6.61
N THR A 58 22.83 -4.64 -6.75
CA THR A 58 22.94 -5.59 -7.87
C THR A 58 21.85 -6.66 -7.86
N THR A 59 21.38 -7.08 -6.68
CA THR A 59 20.25 -8.00 -6.53
C THR A 59 18.95 -7.30 -6.86
N THR A 60 18.74 -6.07 -6.37
CA THR A 60 17.56 -5.26 -6.71
C THR A 60 17.46 -5.05 -8.22
N SER A 61 18.54 -4.66 -8.89
CA SER A 61 18.56 -4.51 -10.36
C SER A 61 18.20 -5.80 -11.09
N LYS A 62 18.78 -6.95 -10.68
CA LYS A 62 18.46 -8.25 -11.29
C LYS A 62 16.99 -8.64 -11.11
N LEU A 63 16.42 -8.41 -9.92
CA LEU A 63 15.02 -8.72 -9.65
C LEU A 63 14.09 -7.81 -10.44
N THR A 64 14.39 -6.51 -10.50
CA THR A 64 13.68 -5.56 -11.35
C THR A 64 13.70 -6.01 -12.81
N ASP A 65 14.85 -6.39 -13.37
CA ASP A 65 14.96 -6.90 -14.74
C ASP A 65 14.17 -8.18 -14.96
N MET A 66 14.18 -9.11 -13.99
CA MET A 66 13.42 -10.35 -14.06
C MET A 66 11.93 -10.10 -14.08
N LEU A 67 11.43 -9.24 -13.18
CA LEU A 67 10.02 -8.86 -13.14
C LEU A 67 9.64 -8.17 -14.45
N TRP A 68 10.39 -7.17 -14.93
CA TRP A 68 10.15 -6.52 -16.22
C TRP A 68 10.06 -7.51 -17.40
N ARG A 69 10.97 -8.49 -17.45
CA ARG A 69 10.95 -9.52 -18.49
C ARG A 69 9.75 -10.45 -18.36
N LEU A 70 9.30 -10.74 -17.14
CA LEU A 70 8.09 -11.52 -16.90
C LEU A 70 6.87 -10.75 -17.42
N GLN A 71 6.75 -9.47 -17.08
CA GLN A 71 5.65 -8.60 -17.49
C GLN A 71 5.54 -8.48 -19.02
N SER A 72 6.67 -8.36 -19.71
CA SER A 72 6.68 -8.27 -21.19
C SER A 72 6.43 -9.59 -21.92
N ARG A 73 6.46 -10.74 -21.21
CA ARG A 73 6.30 -12.07 -21.81
C ARG A 73 4.97 -12.74 -21.47
N ILE A 74 4.41 -12.44 -20.31
CA ILE A 74 3.07 -12.89 -19.96
C ILE A 74 2.10 -11.98 -20.71
N GLY A 75 1.44 -12.55 -21.73
CA GLY A 75 0.38 -11.84 -22.43
C GLY A 75 -0.77 -11.51 -21.48
N CYS A 76 -1.33 -10.31 -21.61
CA CYS A 76 -2.57 -9.98 -20.93
C CYS A 76 -3.76 -10.40 -21.79
N GLU A 77 -4.40 -11.50 -21.43
CA GLU A 77 -5.56 -12.06 -22.16
C GLU A 77 -6.89 -11.50 -21.64
N CYS A 78 -6.96 -10.20 -21.40
CA CYS A 78 -8.15 -9.54 -20.86
C CYS A 78 -8.89 -8.75 -21.95
N VAL A 79 -10.23 -8.74 -21.87
CA VAL A 79 -11.11 -8.11 -22.89
C VAL A 79 -10.73 -6.65 -23.14
N ASP A 80 -10.36 -5.93 -22.08
CA ASP A 80 -9.95 -4.52 -22.12
C ASP A 80 -8.43 -4.32 -21.94
N GLY A 81 -7.64 -5.40 -22.04
CA GLY A 81 -6.21 -5.41 -21.71
C GLY A 81 -5.93 -5.34 -20.20
N CYS A 82 -4.65 -5.20 -19.82
CA CYS A 82 -4.20 -5.01 -18.45
C CYS A 82 -4.03 -3.51 -18.15
N ARG A 83 -4.90 -2.71 -18.79
CA ARG A 83 -4.75 -1.27 -18.80
C ARG A 83 -5.11 -0.70 -17.44
N ARG A 84 -4.15 -0.02 -16.84
CA ARG A 84 -4.32 0.69 -15.57
C ARG A 84 -4.93 2.06 -15.81
N ASP A 85 -5.45 2.67 -14.75
CA ASP A 85 -6.03 4.03 -14.78
C ASP A 85 -5.04 5.09 -15.28
N ASN A 86 -3.72 4.85 -15.14
CA ASN A 86 -2.66 5.71 -15.65
C ASN A 86 -2.39 5.52 -17.16
N GLY A 87 -3.14 4.65 -17.85
CA GLY A 87 -3.05 4.40 -19.28
C GLY A 87 -1.94 3.44 -19.71
N ARG A 88 -1.18 2.85 -18.77
CA ARG A 88 -0.19 1.81 -19.06
C ARG A 88 -0.84 0.44 -19.14
N ASP A 89 -0.41 -0.35 -20.10
CA ASP A 89 -0.93 -1.70 -20.36
C ASP A 89 0.15 -2.71 -19.99
N GLU A 90 0.29 -2.94 -18.68
CA GLU A 90 1.36 -3.75 -18.13
C GLU A 90 0.78 -4.60 -17.01
N PHE A 91 0.92 -5.93 -17.15
CA PHE A 91 0.81 -6.87 -16.05
C PHE A 91 1.83 -6.47 -14.99
N ILE A 92 1.45 -6.28 -13.73
CA ILE A 92 2.41 -5.86 -12.70
C ILE A 92 2.68 -7.02 -11.75
N GLY A 93 3.91 -7.54 -11.83
CA GLY A 93 4.52 -8.32 -10.77
C GLY A 93 5.30 -7.38 -9.86
N LEU A 94 4.89 -7.27 -8.60
CA LEU A 94 5.57 -6.49 -7.58
C LEU A 94 6.30 -7.38 -6.57
N LEU A 95 7.43 -6.88 -6.09
CA LEU A 95 8.18 -7.50 -5.01
C LEU A 95 8.36 -6.49 -3.87
N HIS A 96 7.81 -6.81 -2.70
CA HIS A 96 8.06 -6.06 -1.47
C HIS A 96 9.04 -6.83 -0.58
N VAL A 97 10.17 -6.20 -0.25
CA VAL A 97 11.21 -6.75 0.62
C VAL A 97 11.10 -6.16 2.02
N THR A 98 10.71 -7.00 2.98
CA THR A 98 10.48 -6.58 4.37
C THR A 98 11.04 -7.62 5.36
N SER A 99 10.61 -7.56 6.61
CA SER A 99 11.00 -8.41 7.74
C SER A 99 9.74 -8.94 8.41
N SER A 100 9.76 -10.17 8.89
CA SER A 100 8.65 -10.77 9.65
C SER A 100 8.19 -9.94 10.85
N LYS A 101 9.09 -9.18 11.48
CA LYS A 101 8.76 -8.27 12.60
C LYS A 101 8.02 -6.99 12.18
N ASN A 102 7.95 -6.68 10.88
CA ASN A 102 7.34 -5.44 10.38
C ASN A 102 5.84 -5.60 10.14
N THR A 103 5.31 -6.80 10.29
CA THR A 103 3.90 -7.15 10.06
C THR A 103 3.41 -8.05 11.19
N ASP A 104 2.24 -7.74 11.73
CA ASP A 104 1.54 -8.60 12.69
C ASP A 104 0.68 -9.66 11.98
N ASP A 105 0.24 -9.35 10.76
CA ASP A 105 -0.54 -10.22 9.89
C ASP A 105 -0.17 -9.98 8.42
N LEU A 106 0.82 -10.76 7.97
CA LEU A 106 1.34 -10.67 6.61
C LEU A 106 0.23 -10.84 5.56
N LYS A 107 -0.77 -11.69 5.83
CA LYS A 107 -1.83 -11.94 4.86
C LYS A 107 -2.70 -10.69 4.69
N THR A 108 -3.10 -10.08 5.79
CA THR A 108 -3.91 -8.86 5.75
C THR A 108 -3.15 -7.70 5.10
N ASP A 109 -1.87 -7.54 5.43
CA ASP A 109 -1.02 -6.51 4.82
C ASP A 109 -0.83 -6.75 3.30
N MET A 110 -0.56 -8.00 2.88
CA MET A 110 -0.46 -8.36 1.46
C MET A 110 -1.76 -8.12 0.71
N GLN A 111 -2.91 -8.46 1.29
CA GLN A 111 -4.21 -8.24 0.67
C GLN A 111 -4.50 -6.74 0.50
N ARG A 112 -4.11 -5.94 1.50
CA ARG A 112 -4.24 -4.48 1.45
C ARG A 112 -3.35 -3.88 0.36
N GLU A 113 -2.08 -4.26 0.30
CA GLU A 113 -1.15 -3.81 -0.75
C GLU A 113 -1.63 -4.24 -2.14
N TYR A 114 -2.05 -5.49 -2.31
CA TYR A 114 -2.55 -5.99 -3.59
C TYR A 114 -3.73 -5.17 -4.12
N ALA A 115 -4.67 -4.85 -3.23
CA ALA A 115 -5.85 -4.05 -3.57
C ALA A 115 -5.47 -2.59 -3.87
N ASP A 116 -4.64 -1.97 -3.05
CA ASP A 116 -4.22 -0.57 -3.20
C ASP A 116 -3.39 -0.36 -4.47
N ALA A 117 -2.46 -1.28 -4.74
CA ALA A 117 -1.68 -1.31 -5.97
C ALA A 117 -2.50 -1.72 -7.21
N LYS A 118 -3.81 -2.00 -7.07
CA LYS A 118 -4.72 -2.40 -8.15
C LYS A 118 -4.16 -3.54 -9.00
N LEU A 119 -3.59 -4.55 -8.34
CA LEU A 119 -2.99 -5.69 -9.03
C LEU A 119 -4.05 -6.65 -9.59
N GLY A 120 -5.25 -6.66 -9.00
CA GLY A 120 -6.42 -7.32 -9.56
C GLY A 120 -7.49 -6.31 -9.96
N ASN A 121 -8.23 -6.59 -11.02
CA ASN A 121 -9.50 -5.91 -11.32
C ASN A 121 -10.63 -6.94 -11.50
N ALA A 122 -11.88 -6.48 -11.56
CA ALA A 122 -13.06 -7.37 -11.60
C ALA A 122 -13.15 -8.24 -12.88
N SER A 123 -12.42 -7.91 -13.95
CA SER A 123 -12.43 -8.60 -15.24
C SER A 123 -11.08 -9.25 -15.62
N CYS A 124 -10.04 -9.07 -14.82
CA CYS A 124 -8.64 -9.37 -15.13
C CYS A 124 -7.80 -9.42 -13.83
N ASP A 125 -7.74 -10.59 -13.20
CA ASP A 125 -7.06 -10.82 -11.91
C ASP A 125 -5.72 -11.52 -12.10
N HIS A 126 -4.83 -10.89 -12.87
CA HIS A 126 -3.54 -11.48 -13.21
C HIS A 126 -2.38 -10.88 -12.42
N GLY A 127 -2.51 -9.74 -11.75
CA GLY A 127 -1.39 -9.13 -11.05
C GLY A 127 -0.81 -10.05 -9.97
N LEU A 128 0.48 -9.88 -9.72
CA LEU A 128 1.25 -10.73 -8.82
C LEU A 128 1.91 -9.87 -7.74
N LEU A 129 1.67 -10.20 -6.48
CA LEU A 129 2.43 -9.64 -5.36
C LEU A 129 3.28 -10.74 -4.73
N LEU A 130 4.60 -10.51 -4.71
CA LEU A 130 5.56 -11.32 -3.97
C LEU A 130 6.04 -10.52 -2.77
N VAL A 131 6.04 -11.14 -1.59
CA VAL A 131 6.67 -10.56 -0.40
C VAL A 131 7.85 -11.42 0.01
N TYR A 132 9.01 -10.79 0.16
CA TYR A 132 10.21 -11.44 0.64
C TYR A 132 10.58 -10.96 2.05
N LEU A 133 10.43 -11.86 3.03
CA LEU A 133 10.81 -11.63 4.43
C LEU A 133 12.30 -11.97 4.64
N LYS A 134 13.18 -10.98 4.58
CA LYS A 134 14.65 -11.22 4.56
C LYS A 134 15.22 -11.73 5.90
N ASP A 135 14.49 -11.64 6.99
CA ASP A 135 14.87 -12.16 8.31
C ASP A 135 14.51 -13.65 8.53
N THR A 136 13.77 -14.26 7.60
CA THR A 136 13.37 -15.68 7.71
C THR A 136 14.43 -16.66 7.19
N GLN A 137 15.63 -16.19 6.82
CA GLN A 137 16.75 -17.10 6.56
C GLN A 137 17.18 -17.77 7.86
N LYS A 138 16.70 -19.00 8.06
CA LYS A 138 17.33 -19.94 8.99
C LYS A 138 18.78 -20.11 8.55
N VAL A 139 19.70 -19.84 9.49
CA VAL A 139 21.10 -20.26 9.43
C VAL A 139 21.15 -21.78 9.54
#